data_AF-A0A7C4V4M0-F1
#
_entry.id   AF-A0A7C4V4M0-F1
#
_cell.length_a   1.000
_cell.length_b   1.000
_cell.length_c   1.000
_cell.angle_alpha   90.00
_cell.angle_beta   90.00
_cell.angle_gamma   90.00
#
_symmetry.space_group_name_H-M   'P 1'
#
loop_
_entity.id
_entity.type
_entity.pdbx_description
1 polymer ?
#
loop_
_entity_poly.entity_id
_entity_poly.type
_entity_poly.pdbx_seq_one_letter_code
_entity_poly.pdbx_strand_id
1 'polypeptide(L)'
;MSAPRVKVYGFLSLTRRQYLMTLIGAMLLLVVLAPLWFYQGHEVVRQFLQVRAPALVPLVQYVPFIVLLALALEGIEVWIVLRKFARAEAQARASTKP
;
A
#
# COMPACT_ATOMS: atom_id res chain seq x y z
N MET A 1 -20.77 8.91 20.58
CA MET A 1 -19.82 7.79 20.69
C MET A 1 -18.64 8.04 19.77
N SER A 2 -17.53 8.51 20.34
CA SER A 2 -16.35 8.97 19.61
C SER A 2 -15.60 7.75 19.05
N ALA A 3 -15.56 7.60 17.73
CA ALA A 3 -14.89 6.47 17.09
C ALA A 3 -13.42 6.38 17.55
N PRO A 4 -12.95 5.20 18.01
CA PRO A 4 -11.62 5.05 18.58
C PRO A 4 -10.54 5.38 17.56
N ARG A 5 -9.70 6.39 17.86
CA ARG A 5 -8.56 6.81 17.05
C ARG A 5 -7.32 6.03 17.50
N VAL A 6 -6.78 5.20 16.61
CA VAL A 6 -5.53 4.47 16.88
C VAL A 6 -4.37 5.23 16.22
N LYS A 7 -3.33 5.54 17.00
CA LYS A 7 -2.10 6.16 16.49
C LYS A 7 -1.35 5.14 15.62
N VAL A 8 -1.22 5.44 14.33
CA VAL A 8 -0.37 4.69 13.40
C VAL A 8 0.90 5.54 13.18
N TYR A 9 2.07 4.91 13.23
CA TYR A 9 3.38 5.57 13.01
C TYR A 9 3.78 6.72 13.95
N GLY A 10 3.35 6.74 15.21
CA GLY A 10 3.84 7.73 16.20
C GLY A 10 3.42 9.19 15.98
N PHE A 11 3.05 9.57 14.75
CA PHE A 11 2.72 10.94 14.32
C PHE A 11 1.34 11.08 13.66
N LEU A 12 0.70 10.01 13.18
CA LEU A 12 -0.61 10.10 12.51
C LEU A 12 -1.70 9.32 13.23
N SER A 13 -2.59 10.05 13.90
CA SER A 13 -3.86 9.51 14.40
C SER A 13 -4.86 9.39 13.24
N LEU A 14 -4.72 8.35 12.43
CA LEU A 14 -5.66 8.05 11.35
C LEU A 14 -6.81 7.20 11.88
N THR A 15 -8.03 7.56 11.48
CA THR A 15 -9.20 6.72 11.77
C THR A 15 -9.09 5.43 10.94
N ARG A 16 -9.51 4.30 11.51
CA ARG A 16 -9.54 2.98 10.83
C ARG A 16 -10.13 3.06 9.42
N ARG A 17 -11.16 3.88 9.25
CA ARG A 17 -11.86 4.13 7.99
C ARG A 17 -10.98 4.84 6.96
N GLN A 18 -10.23 5.86 7.35
CA GLN A 18 -9.38 6.63 6.45
C GLN A 18 -8.18 5.80 5.98
N TYR A 19 -7.57 5.03 6.88
CA TYR A 19 -6.53 4.04 6.52
C TYR A 19 -7.06 2.99 5.55
N LEU A 20 -8.25 2.42 5.83
CA LEU A 20 -8.88 1.46 4.91
C LEU A 20 -9.21 2.08 3.56
N MET A 21 -9.67 3.34 3.49
CA MET A 21 -9.93 3.99 2.20
C MET A 21 -8.65 4.27 1.42
N THR A 22 -7.56 4.67 2.08
CA THR A 22 -6.26 4.85 1.43
C THR A 22 -5.71 3.51 0.93
N LEU A 23 -5.83 2.45 1.72
CA LEU A 23 -5.40 1.11 1.35
C LEU A 23 -6.23 0.56 0.18
N ILE A 24 -7.56 0.67 0.24
CA ILE A 24 -8.43 0.24 -0.87
C ILE A 24 -8.12 1.05 -2.13
N GLY A 25 -7.89 2.36 -1.99
CA GLY A 25 -7.50 3.23 -3.10
C GLY A 25 -6.16 2.81 -3.72
N ALA A 26 -5.15 2.56 -2.89
CA ALA A 26 -3.83 2.09 -3.33
C ALA A 26 -3.92 0.71 -4.01
N MET A 27 -4.68 -0.22 -3.43
CA MET A 27 -4.86 -1.57 -3.97
C MET A 27 -5.63 -1.57 -5.28
N LEU A 28 -6.70 -0.76 -5.41
CA LEU A 28 -7.41 -0.58 -6.69
C LEU A 28 -6.51 0.05 -7.74
N LEU A 29 -5.72 1.06 -7.35
CA LEU A 29 -4.77 1.70 -8.25
C LEU A 29 -3.74 0.68 -8.77
N LEU A 30 -3.17 -0.14 -7.88
CA LEU A 30 -2.26 -1.25 -8.23
C LEU A 30 -2.92 -2.27 -9.17
N VAL A 31 -4.17 -2.67 -8.89
CA VAL A 31 -4.93 -3.62 -9.71
C VAL A 31 -5.23 -3.08 -11.10
N VAL A 32 -5.36 -1.75 -11.28
CA VAL A 32 -5.55 -1.12 -12.60
C VAL A 32 -4.21 -0.92 -13.32
N LEU A 33 -3.19 -0.42 -12.61
CA LEU A 33 -1.88 -0.13 -13.20
C LEU A 33 -1.10 -1.39 -13.60
N ALA A 34 -1.20 -2.47 -12.85
CA ALA A 34 -0.49 -3.72 -13.16
C ALA A 34 -0.86 -4.28 -14.54
N PRO A 35 -2.13 -4.57 -14.89
CA PRO A 35 -2.48 -5.06 -16.22
C PRO A 35 -2.17 -4.04 -17.32
N LEU A 36 -2.32 -2.73 -17.08
CA LEU A 36 -1.90 -1.70 -18.04
C LEU A 36 -0.40 -1.77 -18.34
N TRP A 37 0.43 -1.98 -17.30
CA TRP A 37 1.87 -2.16 -17.45
C TRP A 37 2.22 -3.41 -18.28
N PHE A 38 1.61 -4.55 -17.94
CA PHE A 38 1.87 -5.83 -18.63
C PHE A 38 1.34 -5.85 -20.06
N TYR A 39 0.24 -5.15 -20.37
CA TYR A 39 -0.35 -5.15 -21.71
C TYR A 39 0.40 -4.24 -22.68
N GLN A 40 0.70 -3.00 -22.29
CA GLN A 40 1.26 -2.01 -23.23
C GLN A 40 2.17 -0.96 -22.58
N GLY A 41 2.07 -0.75 -21.27
CA GLY A 41 2.83 0.29 -20.56
C GLY A 41 4.34 0.06 -20.61
N HIS A 42 4.80 -1.19 -20.54
CA HIS A 42 6.23 -1.49 -20.58
C HIS A 42 6.90 -1.05 -21.89
N GLU A 43 6.27 -1.26 -23.05
CA GLU A 43 6.88 -0.86 -24.31
C GLU A 43 6.82 0.65 -24.56
N VAL A 44 5.76 1.32 -24.13
CA VAL A 44 5.69 2.79 -24.22
C VAL A 44 6.80 3.42 -23.39
N VAL A 45 7.00 2.96 -22.15
CA VAL A 45 8.05 3.46 -21.27
C VAL A 45 9.44 3.10 -21.79
N ARG A 46 9.62 1.89 -22.34
CA ARG A 46 10.87 1.47 -22.96
C ARG A 46 11.25 2.34 -24.15
N GLN A 47 10.33 2.57 -25.09
CA GLN A 47 10.55 3.43 -26.27
C GLN A 47 10.86 4.87 -25.86
N PHE A 48 10.11 5.42 -24.89
CA PHE A 48 10.36 6.76 -24.38
C PHE A 48 11.76 6.88 -23.74
N LEU A 49 12.14 5.92 -22.89
CA LEU A 49 13.45 5.90 -22.23
C LEU A 49 14.57 5.64 -23.23
N GLN A 50 14.35 4.85 -24.27
CA GLN A 50 15.35 4.61 -25.32
C GLN A 50 15.75 5.91 -26.04
N VAL A 51 14.80 6.84 -26.23
CA VAL A 51 15.05 8.14 -26.87
C VAL A 51 15.63 9.16 -25.89
N ARG A 52 15.15 9.18 -24.64
CA ARG A 52 15.48 10.24 -23.65
C ARG A 52 16.66 9.89 -22.75
N ALA A 53 16.82 8.62 -22.38
CA ALA A 53 17.76 8.14 -21.37
C ALA A 53 18.04 6.63 -21.55
N PRO A 54 18.78 6.23 -22.59
CA PRO A 54 18.98 4.81 -22.95
C PRO A 54 19.63 3.99 -21.84
N ALA A 55 20.42 4.63 -20.96
CA ALA A 55 21.03 3.99 -19.80
C ALA A 55 20.00 3.46 -18.77
N LEU A 56 18.77 3.98 -18.78
CA LEU A 56 17.70 3.58 -17.86
C LEU A 56 16.80 2.48 -18.44
N VAL A 57 16.91 2.15 -19.73
CA VAL A 57 16.14 1.07 -20.37
C VAL A 57 16.25 -0.28 -19.62
N PRO A 58 17.44 -0.68 -19.10
CA PRO A 58 17.55 -1.92 -18.32
C PRO A 58 16.74 -1.89 -17.03
N LEU A 59 16.38 -0.72 -16.50
CA LEU A 59 15.57 -0.62 -15.27
C LEU A 59 14.11 -1.04 -15.49
N VAL A 60 13.61 -0.95 -16.73
CA VAL A 60 12.23 -1.30 -17.08
C VAL A 60 11.94 -2.77 -16.76
N GLN A 61 12.93 -3.66 -16.90
CA GLN A 61 12.79 -5.09 -16.58
C GLN A 61 12.63 -5.37 -15.07
N TYR A 62 13.08 -4.44 -14.22
CA TYR A 62 12.98 -4.57 -12.76
C TYR A 62 11.66 -4.04 -12.19
N VAL A 63 10.86 -3.32 -12.98
CA VAL A 63 9.58 -2.76 -12.54
C VAL A 63 8.63 -3.81 -11.94
N PRO A 64 8.47 -5.02 -12.50
CA PRO A 64 7.66 -6.06 -11.87
C PRO A 64 8.12 -6.43 -10.46
N PHE A 65 9.44 -6.46 -10.22
CA PHE A 65 10.00 -6.74 -8.89
C PHE A 65 9.77 -5.59 -7.93
N ILE A 66 9.83 -4.34 -8.41
CA ILE A 66 9.49 -3.15 -7.62
C ILE A 66 8.02 -3.20 -7.21
N VAL A 67 7.12 -3.59 -8.12
CA VAL A 67 5.69 -3.78 -7.83
C VAL A 67 5.48 -4.90 -6.79
N LEU A 68 6.16 -6.04 -6.94
CA LEU A 68 6.09 -7.14 -5.97
C LEU A 68 6.62 -6.72 -4.58
N LEU A 69 7.72 -5.97 -4.54
CA LEU A 69 8.27 -5.44 -3.30
C LEU A 69 7.30 -4.45 -2.65
N ALA A 70 6.68 -3.57 -3.43
CA ALA A 70 5.66 -2.64 -2.94
C ALA A 70 4.45 -3.37 -2.35
N LEU A 71 3.95 -4.41 -3.03
CA LEU A 71 2.88 -5.26 -2.54
C LEU A 71 3.25 -5.98 -1.24
N ALA A 72 4.49 -6.47 -1.13
CA ALA A 72 4.97 -7.12 0.09
C ALA A 72 5.03 -6.13 1.25
N LEU A 73 5.55 -4.92 1.03
CA LEU A 73 5.59 -3.86 2.04
C LEU A 73 4.20 -3.43 2.48
N GLU A 74 3.28 -3.25 1.53
CA GLU A 74 1.88 -2.92 1.81
C GLU A 74 1.20 -4.04 2.62
N GLY A 75 1.45 -5.30 2.27
CA GLY A 75 0.96 -6.46 3.02
C GLY A 75 1.49 -6.52 4.46
N ILE A 76 2.79 -6.24 4.66
CA ILE A 76 3.41 -6.15 5.99
C ILE A 76 2.78 -5.01 6.80
N GLU A 77 2.61 -3.84 6.18
CA GLU A 77 2.01 -2.69 6.84
C GLU A 77 0.58 -2.97 7.29
N VAL A 78 -0.24 -3.56 6.41
CA VAL A 78 -1.60 -4.02 6.73
C VAL A 78 -1.59 -5.01 7.88
N TRP A 79 -0.71 -6.00 7.86
CA TRP A 79 -0.62 -6.99 8.94
C TRP A 79 -0.29 -6.34 10.29
N ILE A 80 0.68 -5.42 10.32
CA ILE A 80 1.04 -4.68 11.53
C ILE A 80 -0.13 -3.83 12.02
N VAL A 81 -0.80 -3.12 11.13
CA VAL A 81 -1.93 -2.23 11.46
C VAL A 81 -3.12 -3.03 11.98
N LEU A 82 -3.50 -4.12 11.31
CA LEU A 82 -4.56 -5.03 11.78
C LEU A 82 -4.23 -5.62 13.15
N ARG A 83 -2.98 -6.01 13.39
CA ARG A 83 -2.54 -6.52 14.68
C ARG A 83 -2.63 -5.47 15.79
N LYS A 84 -2.31 -4.20 15.48
CA LYS A 84 -2.46 -3.08 16.42
C LYS A 84 -3.93 -2.80 16.74
N PHE A 85 -4.82 -2.82 15.73
CA PHE A 85 -6.25 -2.68 15.95
C PHE A 85 -6.82 -3.84 16.79
N ALA A 86 -6.43 -5.09 16.50
CA ALA A 86 -6.87 -6.25 17.27
C ALA A 86 -6.45 -6.16 18.75
N ARG A 87 -5.23 -5.69 19.03
CA ARG A 87 -4.76 -5.44 20.41
C ARG A 87 -5.55 -4.32 21.09
N ALA A 88 -5.85 -3.23 20.38
CA ALA A 88 -6.63 -2.11 20.91
C ALA A 88 -8.09 -2.51 21.20
N GLU A 89 -8.72 -3.31 20.34
CA GLU A 89 -10.06 -3.85 20.57
C GLU A 89 -10.09 -4.82 21.76
N ALA A 90 -9.07 -5.66 21.92
CA ALA A 90 -8.96 -6.57 23.07
C ALA A 90 -8.81 -5.81 24.40
N GLN A 91 -8.01 -4.75 24.43
CA GLN A 91 -7.86 -3.89 25.61
C GLN A 91 -9.16 -3.13 25.93
N ALA A 92 -9.84 -2.59 24.92
CA ALA A 92 -11.14 -1.92 25.11
C ALA A 92 -12.24 -2.86 25.62
N ARG A 93 -12.24 -4.13 25.17
CA ARG A 93 -13.17 -5.15 25.70
C ARG A 93 -12.82 -5.57 27.13
N ALA A 94 -11.53 -5.65 27.47
CA ALA A 94 -11.09 -5.97 28.82
C ALA A 94 -11.41 -4.87 29.83
N SER A 95 -11.32 -3.59 29.44
CA SER A 95 -11.68 -2.44 30.29
C SER A 95 -13.18 -2.19 30.42
N THR A 96 -14.02 -2.88 29.63
CA THR A 96 -15.50 -2.76 29.67
C THR A 96 -16.16 -3.93 30.41
N LYS A 97 -15.38 -4.89 30.92
CA LYS A 97 -15.89 -5.92 31.83
C LYS A 97 -15.88 -5.34 33.25
N PRO A 98 -17.04 -5.18 33.92
CA PRO A 98 -17.12 -4.74 35.31
C PRO A 98 -16.49 -5.76 36.26
#